data_AF-A0A2U8HEH9-F1
#
_entry.id   AF-A0A2U8HEH9-F1
#
_cell.length_a   1.000
_cell.length_b   1.000
_cell.length_c   1.000
_cell.angle_alpha   90.00
_cell.angle_beta   90.00
_cell.angle_gamma   90.00
#
_symmetry.space_group_name_H-M   'P 1'
#
loop_
_entity.id
_entity.type
_entity.pdbx_description
1 polymer ?
#
loop_
_entity_poly.entity_id
_entity_poly.type
_entity_poly.pdbx_seq_one_letter_code
_entity_poly.pdbx_strand_id
1 'polypeptide(L)' 'MTPDHRMIIVSRMSAGFDLLGQTLRAQQKEEPGSEAHTTLENQVFEILYYIACEGARVGMGVAEIRDMGMARGRLQ' A
#
# COMPACT_ATOMS: atom_id res chain seq x y z
N MET A 1 -17.14 2.41 23.12
CA MET A 1 -15.89 1.70 22.77
C MET A 1 -15.01 2.66 22.02
N THR A 2 -13.82 2.96 22.53
CA THR A 2 -12.78 3.61 21.72
C THR A 2 -12.23 2.55 20.77
N PRO A 3 -12.11 2.81 19.44
CA PRO A 3 -11.51 1.85 18.55
C PRO A 3 -10.10 1.52 19.03
N ASP A 4 -9.81 0.23 19.15
CA ASP A 4 -8.46 -0.23 19.43
C ASP A 4 -7.50 0.34 18.37
N HIS A 5 -6.35 0.84 18.82
CA HIS A 5 -5.37 1.50 17.95
C HIS A 5 -4.93 0.58 16.80
N ARG A 6 -4.87 -0.73 17.08
CA ARG A 6 -4.60 -1.75 16.06
C ARG A 6 -5.67 -1.77 14.97
N MET A 7 -6.95 -1.66 15.30
CA MET A 7 -8.03 -1.62 14.31
C MET A 7 -7.93 -0.40 13.39
N ILE A 8 -7.59 0.77 13.94
CA ILE A 8 -7.41 2.00 13.14
C ILE A 8 -6.27 1.81 12.13
N ILE A 9 -5.14 1.27 12.59
CA ILE A 9 -3.97 1.04 11.73
C ILE A 9 -4.28 0.01 10.65
N VAL A 10 -4.92 -1.11 10.99
CA VAL A 10 -5.32 -2.12 10.00
C VAL A 10 -6.27 -1.55 8.94
N SER A 11 -7.20 -0.67 9.34
CA SER A 11 -8.09 0.02 8.39
C SER A 11 -7.33 0.95 7.45
N ARG A 12 -6.34 1.69 7.95
CA ARG A 12 -5.52 2.59 7.13
C ARG A 12 -4.64 1.84 6.14
N MET A 13 -4.00 0.77 6.58
CA MET A 13 -3.21 -0.08 5.69
C MET A 13 -4.08 -0.71 4.59
N SER A 14 -5.33 -1.07 4.90
CA SER A 14 -6.29 -1.53 3.88
C SER A 14 -6.46 -0.50 2.76
N ALA A 15 -6.73 0.75 3.13
CA ALA A 15 -6.87 1.83 2.18
C ALA A 15 -5.56 2.09 1.40
N GLY A 16 -4.41 1.95 2.07
CA GLY A 16 -3.09 2.00 1.44
C GLY A 16 -2.93 0.94 0.34
N PHE A 17 -3.33 -0.31 0.59
CA PHE A 17 -3.28 -1.36 -0.44
C PHE A 17 -4.26 -1.13 -1.60
N ASP A 18 -5.43 -0.57 -1.32
CA ASP A 18 -6.38 -0.18 -2.38
C ASP A 18 -5.77 0.89 -3.30
N LEU A 19 -5.14 1.90 -2.71
CA LEU A 19 -4.46 2.98 -3.43
C LEU A 19 -3.26 2.44 -4.22
N LEU A 20 -2.41 1.61 -3.60
CA LEU A 20 -1.27 0.97 -4.27
C LEU A 20 -1.71 0.22 -5.52
N GLY A 21 -2.77 -0.59 -5.43
CA GLY A 21 -3.29 -1.33 -6.57
C GLY A 21 -3.82 -0.40 -7.68
N GLN A 22 -4.42 0.75 -7.33
CA GLN A 22 -4.86 1.75 -8.32
C GLN A 22 -3.67 2.41 -9.01
N THR A 23 -2.66 2.84 -8.24
CA THR A 23 -1.46 3.49 -8.77
C THR A 23 -0.66 2.56 -9.68
N LEU A 24 -0.48 1.29 -9.31
CA LEU A 24 0.19 0.29 -10.15
C LEU A 24 -0.55 0.07 -11.49
N ARG A 25 -1.88 -0.03 -11.46
CA ARG A 25 -2.68 -0.15 -12.70
C ARG A 25 -2.63 1.10 -13.57
N ALA A 26 -2.51 2.29 -12.97
CA ALA A 26 -2.30 3.52 -13.72
C ALA A 26 -0.90 3.52 -14.36
N GLN A 27 0.14 3.16 -13.60
CA GLN A 27 1.53 3.11 -14.09
C GLN A 27 1.68 2.18 -15.30
N GLN A 28 1.01 1.03 -15.29
CA GLN A 28 1.05 0.06 -16.40
C GLN A 28 0.47 0.60 -17.73
N LYS A 29 -0.31 1.68 -17.70
CA LYS A 29 -0.88 2.31 -18.90
C LYS A 29 0.02 3.42 -19.46
N GLU A 30 0.97 3.89 -18.67
CA GLU A 30 1.90 4.94 -19.06
C GLU A 30 3.13 4.33 -19.71
N GLU A 31 3.66 5.03 -20.73
CA GLU A 31 4.91 4.62 -21.37
C GLU A 31 6.06 4.65 -20.36
N PRO A 32 6.85 3.57 -20.25
CA PRO A 32 8.02 3.54 -19.37
C PRO A 32 8.98 4.69 -19.68
N GLY A 33 9.43 5.38 -18.64
CA GLY A 33 10.33 6.54 -18.76
C GLY A 33 9.64 7.87 -19.10
N SER A 34 8.32 7.89 -19.28
CA SER A 34 7.57 9.15 -19.31
C SER A 34 7.59 9.84 -17.93
N GLU A 35 7.36 11.15 -17.93
CA GLU A 35 7.23 11.94 -16.69
C GLU A 35 6.07 11.42 -15.82
N ALA A 36 4.94 11.06 -16.45
CA ALA A 36 3.80 10.47 -15.78
C ALA A 36 4.15 9.11 -15.14
N HIS A 37 4.89 8.25 -15.85
CA HIS A 37 5.35 6.98 -15.30
C HIS A 37 6.27 7.15 -14.10
N THR A 38 7.26 8.06 -14.20
CA THR A 38 8.17 8.39 -13.08
C THR A 38 7.41 8.93 -11.87
N THR A 39 6.40 9.78 -12.11
CA THR A 39 5.55 10.31 -11.04
C THR A 39 4.77 9.19 -10.34
N LEU A 40 4.19 8.27 -11.10
CA LEU A 40 3.45 7.13 -10.55
C LEU A 40 4.38 6.16 -9.81
N GLU A 41 5.62 5.98 -10.27
CA GLU A 41 6.65 5.19 -9.57
C GLU A 41 6.97 5.77 -8.19
N ASN A 42 7.19 7.07 -8.11
CA ASN A 42 7.41 7.77 -6.83
C ASN A 42 6.20 7.59 -5.90
N GLN A 43 4.98 7.70 -6.43
CA GLN A 43 3.76 7.46 -5.64
C GLN A 43 3.66 6.02 -5.13
N VAL A 44 4.01 5.02 -5.95
CA VAL A 44 4.07 3.61 -5.52
C VAL A 44 5.01 3.44 -4.34
N PHE A 45 6.21 4.04 -4.43
CA PHE A 45 7.20 3.97 -3.35
C PHE A 45 6.68 4.61 -2.05
N GLU A 46 6.09 5.80 -2.14
CA GLU A 46 5.51 6.51 -0.98
C GLU A 46 4.40 5.70 -0.31
N ILE A 47 3.52 5.09 -1.09
CA ILE A 47 2.42 4.26 -0.56
C ILE A 47 2.98 3.01 0.14
N LEU A 48 3.97 2.33 -0.47
CA LEU A 48 4.62 1.17 0.13
C LEU A 48 5.31 1.54 1.44
N TYR A 49 6.01 2.67 1.47
CA TYR A 49 6.66 3.18 2.69
C TYR A 49 5.64 3.44 3.80
N TYR A 50 4.52 4.11 3.48
CA TYR A 50 3.45 4.37 4.43
C TYR A 50 2.87 3.09 5.03
N ILE A 51 2.52 2.10 4.18
CA ILE A 51 1.98 0.80 4.61
C ILE A 51 2.96 0.08 5.54
N ALA A 52 4.26 0.07 5.19
CA ALA A 52 5.29 -0.56 6.01
C ALA A 52 5.41 0.12 7.39
N CYS A 53 5.38 1.45 7.44
CA CYS A 53 5.41 2.21 8.69
C CYS A 53 4.18 1.95 9.56
N GLU A 54 2.98 1.93 8.99
CA GLU A 54 1.75 1.60 9.73
C GLU A 54 1.79 0.16 10.27
N GLY A 55 2.22 -0.82 9.47
CA GLY A 55 2.34 -2.21 9.90
C GLY A 55 3.34 -2.39 11.05
N ALA A 56 4.50 -1.74 10.95
CA ALA A 56 5.52 -1.77 12.00
C ALA A 56 5.01 -1.21 13.34
N ARG A 57 4.16 -0.17 13.33
CA ARG A 57 3.57 0.42 14.55
C ARG A 57 2.69 -0.54 15.33
N VAL A 58 2.14 -1.57 14.68
CA VAL A 58 1.36 -2.63 15.34
C VAL A 58 2.11 -3.96 15.45
N GLY A 59 3.43 -3.93 15.24
CA GLY A 59 4.29 -5.10 15.35
C GLY A 59 4.08 -6.15 14.25
N MET A 60 3.50 -5.76 13.11
CA MET A 60 3.39 -6.67 11.97
C MET A 60 4.71 -6.77 11.22
N GLY A 61 5.13 -7.99 10.93
CA GLY A 61 6.26 -8.27 10.06
C GLY A 61 5.92 -8.07 8.57
N VAL A 62 6.96 -8.03 7.73
CA VAL A 62 6.81 -7.87 6.27
C VAL A 62 5.93 -8.97 5.65
N ALA A 63 6.05 -10.21 6.13
CA ALA A 63 5.22 -11.32 5.66
C ALA A 63 3.72 -11.09 5.95
N GLU A 64 3.38 -10.66 7.17
CA GLU A 64 2.00 -10.38 7.55
C GLU A 64 1.41 -9.20 6.76
N ILE A 65 2.22 -8.17 6.52
CA ILE A 65 1.83 -7.02 5.69
C ILE A 65 1.56 -7.47 4.24
N ARG A 66 2.46 -8.29 3.67
CA ARG A 66 2.31 -8.86 2.32
C ARG A 66 1.05 -9.71 2.23
N ASP A 67 0.86 -10.64 3.17
CA ASP A 67 -0.28 -11.56 3.16
C ASP A 67 -1.60 -10.78 3.28
N MET A 68 -1.64 -9.68 4.04
CA MET A 68 -2.78 -8.77 4.08
C MET A 68 -3.05 -8.07 2.73
N GLY A 69 -2.00 -7.68 2.00
CA GLY A 69 -2.12 -7.10 0.67
C GLY A 69 -2.60 -8.11 -0.39
N MET A 70 -2.11 -9.36 -0.31
CA MET A 70 -2.51 -10.46 -1.20
C MET A 70 -3.95 -10.92 -0.95
N ALA A 71 -4.37 -11.02 0.32
CA ALA A 71 -5.72 -11.44 0.69
C ALA A 71 -6.83 -10.54 0.11
N ARG A 72 -6.51 -9.30 -0.26
CA ARG A 72 -7.45 -8.36 -0.89
C ARG A 72 -7.33 -8.29 -2.42
N GLY A 73 -6.53 -9.14 -3.06
CA GLY A 73 -6.29 -9.11 -4.50
C GLY A 73 -5.63 -7.82 -4.98
N ARG A 74 -4.90 -7.12 -4.09
CA ARG A 74 -4.27 -5.81 -4.36
C ARG A 74 -2.78 -5.93 -4.66
N LEU A 75 -2.16 -7.02 -4.21
CA LEU A 75 -0.83 -7.46 -4.63
C LEU A 75 -1.00 -8.80 -5.36
N GLN A 76 -0.73 -8.84 -6.66
CA GLN A 76 -0.59 -10.06 -7.45
C GLN A 76 0.83 -10.13 -7.99
#